data_AF-A0A661ZF53-F1
#
_entry.id   AF-A0A661ZF53-F1
#
_cell.length_a   1.000
_cell.length_b   1.000
_cell.length_c   1.000
_cell.angle_alpha   90.00
_cell.angle_beta   90.00
_cell.angle_gamma   90.00
#
_symmetry.space_group_name_H-M   'P 1'
#
loop_
_entity.id
_entity.type
_entity.pdbx_description
1 polymer ?
#
loop_
_entity_poly.entity_id
_entity_poly.type
_entity_poly.pdbx_seq_one_letter_code
_entity_poly.pdbx_strand_id
1 'polypeptide(L)'
;MILSSIMKKVIAAVFSMKFAGILLMLFAVVVAFATFIENDLGTSAAKDIVYNALWFEVLLLITAISLVGSVFQYRLWRRKKFSVLFFHLAFVVILAGAFVTRHFGYEGIMQIREGKSSNEIITISPYVQVWIEDSNQHLYYDEECSFSPYMRNRFSANIPVGDSKLKIRYKKIVSNAVLFEVEYEGTEREVAVFGASGMISEPSEVIINDTKISIGYGSKTMEIPFSLHLLDFSLERYPGSMSPSSFKSDVIVIDKAENLEMPYQIFMNNVLNYGGYRFFQSSYDKDEKGTVLSVNHDKWGTIITYIGYFILTLGLSLNFFSPSSRFRTLARNASRIRDAAKKNTATLILMGLVSAFSVPSQAQELDEAVNHSFIDKAHAAEFSSLLVQGHDGRIKPMNTLSSEILRKIYRKNSLEGLNS
;
A
#
# COMPACT_ATOMS: atom_id res chain seq x y z
N MET A 1 21.66 -37.21 23.79
CA MET A 1 20.52 -37.82 23.06
C MET A 1 19.20 -37.05 23.21
N ILE A 2 18.84 -36.60 24.43
CA ILE A 2 17.59 -35.84 24.69
C ILE A 2 17.56 -34.47 23.99
N LEU A 3 18.66 -33.71 24.03
CA LEU A 3 18.78 -32.39 23.38
C LEU A 3 18.57 -32.47 21.85
N SER A 4 19.05 -33.56 21.23
CA SER A 4 18.83 -33.85 19.80
C SER A 4 17.35 -34.13 19.47
N SER A 5 16.63 -34.79 20.37
CA SER A 5 15.20 -35.09 20.21
C SER A 5 14.33 -33.84 20.34
N ILE A 6 14.63 -32.99 21.33
CA ILE A 6 13.94 -31.71 21.53
C ILE A 6 14.18 -30.79 20.33
N MET A 7 15.43 -30.65 19.88
CA MET A 7 15.77 -29.84 18.71
C MET A 7 15.04 -30.29 17.44
N LYS A 8 14.93 -31.59 17.19
CA LYS A 8 14.16 -32.13 16.06
C LYS A 8 12.67 -31.78 16.15
N LYS A 9 12.07 -31.83 17.35
CA LYS A 9 10.66 -31.44 17.56
C LYS A 9 10.44 -29.94 17.34
N VAL A 10 11.36 -29.09 17.80
CA VAL A 10 11.30 -27.64 17.59
C VAL A 10 11.39 -27.31 16.11
N ILE A 11 12.38 -27.86 15.40
CA ILE A 11 12.53 -27.68 13.95
C ILE A 11 11.27 -28.13 13.21
N ALA A 12 10.72 -29.29 13.57
CA ALA A 12 9.51 -29.81 12.96
C ALA A 12 8.27 -28.92 13.19
N ALA A 13 8.22 -28.19 14.32
CA ALA A 13 7.13 -27.27 14.62
C ALA A 13 7.28 -25.94 13.85
N VAL A 14 8.48 -25.35 13.83
CA VAL A 14 8.79 -24.09 13.14
C VAL A 14 8.64 -24.21 11.62
N PHE A 15 8.94 -25.37 11.05
CA PHE A 15 8.78 -25.65 9.62
C PHE A 15 7.49 -26.42 9.30
N SER A 16 6.49 -26.34 10.20
CA SER A 16 5.17 -26.92 9.96
C SER A 16 4.26 -25.99 9.15
N MET A 17 3.36 -26.58 8.35
CA MET A 17 2.33 -25.82 7.62
C MET A 17 1.40 -25.00 8.54
N LYS A 18 1.20 -25.47 9.78
CA LYS A 18 0.37 -24.77 10.78
C LYS A 18 1.06 -23.48 11.23
N PHE A 19 2.34 -23.55 11.54
CA PHE A 19 3.11 -22.39 11.98
C PHE A 19 3.22 -21.35 10.87
N ALA A 20 3.54 -21.76 9.64
CA ALA A 20 3.53 -20.86 8.48
C ALA A 20 2.17 -20.18 8.29
N GLY A 21 1.05 -20.90 8.46
CA GLY A 21 -0.29 -20.34 8.39
C GLY A 21 -0.58 -19.31 9.49
N ILE A 22 -0.11 -19.55 10.72
CA ILE A 22 -0.22 -18.58 11.83
C ILE A 22 0.55 -17.30 11.51
N LEU A 23 1.77 -17.42 10.99
CA LEU A 23 2.58 -16.26 10.60
C LEU A 23 1.90 -15.44 9.49
N LEU A 24 1.33 -16.08 8.48
CA LEU A 24 0.58 -15.40 7.42
C LEU A 24 -0.68 -14.71 7.96
N MET A 25 -1.39 -15.32 8.91
CA MET A 25 -2.54 -14.69 9.57
C MET A 25 -2.12 -13.49 10.41
N LEU A 26 -1.03 -13.62 11.17
CA LEU A 26 -0.45 -12.52 11.94
C LEU A 26 -0.04 -11.36 11.02
N PHE A 27 0.64 -11.66 9.91
CA PHE A 27 0.97 -10.69 8.87
C PHE A 27 -0.28 -9.96 8.35
N ALA A 28 -1.35 -10.68 8.02
CA ALA A 28 -2.60 -10.07 7.55
C ALA A 28 -3.25 -9.15 8.60
N VAL A 29 -3.25 -9.56 9.87
CA VAL A 29 -3.76 -8.74 10.99
C VAL A 29 -2.92 -7.47 11.15
N VAL A 30 -1.60 -7.58 11.06
CA VAL A 30 -0.69 -6.43 11.16
C VAL A 30 -0.92 -5.45 10.02
N VAL A 31 -1.05 -5.91 8.77
CA VAL A 31 -1.34 -5.03 7.62
C VAL A 31 -2.71 -4.36 7.78
N ALA A 32 -3.73 -5.09 8.23
CA ALA A 32 -5.04 -4.51 8.49
C ALA A 32 -4.98 -3.43 9.60
N PHE A 33 -4.22 -3.68 10.67
CA PHE A 33 -3.99 -2.70 11.73
C PHE A 33 -3.24 -1.47 11.20
N ALA A 34 -2.24 -1.65 10.33
CA ALA A 34 -1.52 -0.56 9.70
C ALA A 34 -2.43 0.34 8.85
N THR A 35 -3.46 -0.21 8.20
CA THR A 35 -4.47 0.58 7.47
C THR A 35 -5.27 1.51 8.40
N PHE A 36 -5.59 1.06 9.62
CA PHE A 36 -6.25 1.93 10.60
C PHE A 36 -5.31 3.03 11.10
N ILE A 37 -4.04 2.71 11.37
CA ILE A 37 -3.03 3.71 11.71
C ILE A 37 -2.90 4.75 10.60
N GLU A 38 -2.87 4.31 9.34
CA GLU A 38 -2.77 5.22 8.18
C GLU A 38 -3.96 6.16 8.11
N ASN A 39 -5.17 5.66 8.35
CA ASN A 39 -6.38 6.48 8.38
C ASN A 39 -6.35 7.53 9.49
N ASP A 40 -5.90 7.15 10.70
CA ASP A 40 -6.02 8.00 11.88
C ASP A 40 -4.81 8.94 12.08
N LEU A 41 -3.62 8.49 11.72
CA LEU A 41 -2.34 9.18 11.96
C LEU A 41 -1.58 9.55 10.67
N GLY A 42 -2.07 9.12 9.50
CA GLY A 42 -1.47 9.39 8.20
C GLY A 42 -0.45 8.34 7.75
N THR A 43 -0.14 8.36 6.45
CA THR A 43 0.72 7.38 5.79
C THR A 43 2.14 7.34 6.36
N SER A 44 2.73 8.49 6.72
CA SER A 44 4.07 8.54 7.30
C SER A 44 4.13 7.82 8.65
N ALA A 45 3.12 8.00 9.51
CA ALA A 45 3.05 7.32 10.80
C ALA A 45 2.87 5.79 10.65
N ALA A 46 2.05 5.35 9.70
CA ALA A 46 1.89 3.91 9.41
C ALA A 46 3.17 3.26 8.88
N LYS A 47 3.89 3.96 7.97
CA LYS A 47 5.22 3.54 7.50
C LYS A 47 6.16 3.39 8.69
N ASP A 48 6.22 4.38 9.55
CA ASP A 48 7.12 4.46 10.70
C ASP A 48 6.87 3.42 11.79
N ILE A 49 5.61 3.20 12.18
CA ILE A 49 5.24 2.31 13.28
C ILE A 49 5.28 0.83 12.86
N VAL A 50 4.90 0.54 11.60
CA VAL A 50 4.72 -0.83 11.12
C VAL A 50 5.69 -1.16 9.99
N TYR A 51 5.55 -0.54 8.81
CA TYR A 51 6.22 -1.03 7.60
C TYR A 51 7.75 -0.89 7.64
N ASN A 52 8.26 0.11 8.36
CA ASN A 52 9.68 0.38 8.52
C ASN A 52 10.27 -0.19 9.81
N ALA A 53 9.45 -0.78 10.68
CA ALA A 53 9.90 -1.22 11.97
C ALA A 53 10.60 -2.58 11.91
N LEU A 54 11.70 -2.72 12.68
CA LEU A 54 12.49 -3.95 12.74
C LEU A 54 11.66 -5.19 13.09
N TRP A 55 10.66 -5.04 13.97
CA TRP A 55 9.82 -6.17 14.37
C TRP A 55 8.99 -6.72 13.20
N PHE A 56 8.58 -5.86 12.27
CA PHE A 56 7.83 -6.26 11.09
C PHE A 56 8.74 -6.93 10.07
N GLU A 57 9.97 -6.43 9.89
CA GLU A 57 10.99 -7.08 9.08
C GLU A 57 11.37 -8.46 9.62
N VAL A 58 11.49 -8.60 10.95
CA VAL A 58 11.71 -9.90 11.61
C VAL A 58 10.53 -10.85 11.38
N LEU A 59 9.28 -10.37 11.42
CA LEU A 59 8.10 -11.18 11.11
C LEU A 59 8.15 -11.70 9.65
N LEU A 60 8.49 -10.85 8.68
CA LEU A 60 8.65 -11.24 7.29
C LEU A 60 9.78 -12.25 7.10
N LEU A 61 10.92 -12.04 7.77
CA LEU A 61 12.06 -12.95 7.73
C LEU A 61 11.73 -14.34 8.30
N ILE A 62 11.08 -14.38 9.48
CA ILE A 62 10.64 -15.65 10.08
C ILE A 62 9.63 -16.36 9.18
N THR A 63 8.73 -15.60 8.54
CA THR A 63 7.78 -16.14 7.55
C THR A 63 8.50 -16.75 6.36
N ALA A 64 9.47 -16.06 5.77
CA ALA A 64 10.27 -16.56 4.65
C ALA A 64 11.02 -17.85 5.05
N ILE A 65 11.71 -17.84 6.19
CA ILE A 65 12.43 -19.00 6.72
C ILE A 65 11.49 -20.19 6.96
N SER A 66 10.30 -19.94 7.51
CA SER A 66 9.29 -20.98 7.75
C SER A 66 8.78 -21.60 6.44
N LEU A 67 8.52 -20.77 5.42
CA LEU A 67 8.08 -21.22 4.09
C LEU A 67 9.16 -22.07 3.40
N VAL A 68 10.42 -21.62 3.45
CA VAL A 68 11.57 -22.37 2.90
C VAL A 68 11.72 -23.70 3.64
N GLY A 69 11.75 -23.70 4.97
CA GLY A 69 11.88 -24.93 5.75
C GLY A 69 10.74 -25.92 5.50
N SER A 70 9.52 -25.44 5.29
CA SER A 70 8.35 -26.27 4.95
C SER A 70 8.55 -27.03 3.63
N VAL A 71 9.25 -26.44 2.65
CA VAL A 71 9.60 -27.12 1.38
C VAL A 71 10.39 -28.39 1.64
N PHE A 72 11.39 -28.32 2.52
CA PHE A 72 12.26 -29.45 2.85
C PHE A 72 11.57 -30.47 3.76
N GLN A 73 10.92 -30.01 4.82
CA GLN A 73 10.24 -30.89 5.78
C GLN A 73 9.17 -31.76 5.11
N TYR A 74 8.38 -31.19 4.20
CA TYR A 74 7.31 -31.92 3.51
C TYR A 74 7.70 -32.46 2.14
N ARG A 75 8.98 -32.31 1.75
CA ARG A 75 9.56 -32.73 0.47
C ARG A 75 8.67 -32.30 -0.70
N LEU A 76 8.40 -31.00 -0.79
CA LEU A 76 7.48 -30.43 -1.78
C LEU A 76 8.00 -30.53 -3.22
N TRP A 77 9.30 -30.77 -3.40
CA TRP A 77 9.95 -31.10 -4.69
C TRP A 77 9.51 -32.43 -5.31
N ARG A 78 8.61 -33.20 -4.69
CA ARG A 78 8.02 -34.39 -5.31
C ARG A 78 6.99 -33.96 -6.36
N ARG A 79 7.01 -34.58 -7.56
CA ARG A 79 6.12 -34.25 -8.70
C ARG A 79 4.64 -34.08 -8.32
N LYS A 80 4.10 -34.92 -7.43
CA LYS A 80 2.69 -34.85 -6.96
C LYS A 80 2.34 -33.57 -6.19
N LYS A 81 3.35 -32.82 -5.74
CA LYS A 81 3.22 -31.61 -4.91
C LYS A 81 3.72 -30.35 -5.60
N PHE A 82 4.02 -30.40 -6.91
CA PHE A 82 4.53 -29.24 -7.64
C PHE A 82 3.62 -28.01 -7.51
N SER A 83 2.30 -28.14 -7.65
CA SER A 83 1.40 -26.99 -7.47
C SER A 83 1.59 -26.30 -6.10
N VAL A 84 1.85 -27.08 -5.04
CA VAL A 84 2.12 -26.57 -3.69
C VAL A 84 3.52 -25.97 -3.57
N LEU A 85 4.52 -26.59 -4.21
CA LEU A 85 5.90 -26.07 -4.26
C LEU A 85 5.94 -24.69 -4.93
N PHE A 86 5.32 -24.55 -6.11
CA PHE A 86 5.25 -23.28 -6.83
C PHE A 86 4.58 -22.19 -5.99
N PHE A 87 3.50 -22.53 -5.27
CA PHE A 87 2.87 -21.60 -4.32
C PHE A 87 3.85 -21.11 -3.25
N HIS A 88 4.61 -22.00 -2.61
CA HIS A 88 5.59 -21.60 -1.57
C HIS A 88 6.74 -20.79 -2.15
N LEU A 89 7.29 -21.23 -3.29
CA LEU A 89 8.36 -20.52 -3.98
C LEU A 89 7.93 -19.10 -4.37
N ALA A 90 6.69 -18.93 -4.81
CA ALA A 90 6.15 -17.62 -5.13
C ALA A 90 6.20 -16.66 -3.95
N PHE A 91 5.73 -17.06 -2.76
CA PHE A 91 5.80 -16.20 -1.57
C PHE A 91 7.23 -15.87 -1.19
N VAL A 92 8.15 -16.83 -1.25
CA VAL A 92 9.57 -16.58 -0.95
C VAL A 92 10.16 -15.56 -1.93
N VAL A 93 9.86 -15.70 -3.23
CA VAL A 93 10.33 -14.77 -4.27
C VAL A 93 9.70 -13.38 -4.09
N ILE A 94 8.40 -13.30 -3.77
CA ILE A 94 7.72 -12.02 -3.50
C ILE A 94 8.33 -11.32 -2.27
N LEU A 95 8.59 -12.06 -1.19
CA LEU A 95 9.24 -11.52 0.01
C LEU A 95 10.67 -11.05 -0.28
N ALA A 96 11.42 -11.79 -1.11
CA ALA A 96 12.74 -11.37 -1.55
C ALA A 96 12.68 -10.10 -2.42
N GLY A 97 11.69 -10.01 -3.31
CA GLY A 97 11.44 -8.81 -4.11
C GLY A 97 11.14 -7.60 -3.24
N ALA A 98 10.24 -7.75 -2.25
CA ALA A 98 9.92 -6.70 -1.28
C ALA A 98 11.14 -6.25 -0.45
N PHE A 99 12.01 -7.19 -0.06
CA PHE A 99 13.28 -6.87 0.61
C PHE A 99 14.20 -6.04 -0.30
N VAL A 100 14.33 -6.41 -1.59
CA VAL A 100 15.13 -5.63 -2.55
C VAL A 100 14.54 -4.23 -2.75
N THR A 101 13.23 -4.11 -2.96
CA THR A 101 12.54 -2.82 -3.06
C THR A 101 12.82 -1.93 -1.86
N ARG A 102 12.78 -2.50 -0.66
CA ARG A 102 12.97 -1.77 0.60
C ARG A 102 14.39 -1.20 0.77
N HIS A 103 15.41 -1.98 0.41
CA HIS A 103 16.80 -1.63 0.72
C HIS A 103 17.54 -0.96 -0.45
N PHE A 104 17.05 -1.11 -1.68
CA PHE A 104 17.69 -0.58 -2.89
C PHE A 104 16.78 0.32 -3.73
N GLY A 105 15.47 0.33 -3.44
CA GLY A 105 14.52 1.20 -4.10
C GLY A 105 14.38 2.54 -3.38
N TYR A 106 13.96 3.57 -4.12
CA TYR A 106 13.53 4.83 -3.53
C TYR A 106 12.32 5.39 -4.27
N GLU A 107 11.59 6.25 -3.56
CA GLU A 107 10.36 6.89 -4.02
C GLU A 107 10.50 8.42 -3.92
N GLY A 108 9.92 9.12 -4.89
CA GLY A 108 9.95 10.56 -4.96
C GLY A 108 8.73 11.13 -5.70
N ILE A 109 8.68 12.45 -5.75
CA ILE A 109 7.66 13.20 -6.48
C ILE A 109 8.36 14.14 -7.45
N MET A 110 7.91 14.16 -8.70
CA MET A 110 8.33 15.12 -9.71
C MET A 110 7.17 16.06 -10.01
N GLN A 111 7.40 17.36 -9.87
CA GLN A 111 6.44 18.39 -10.23
C GLN A 111 6.92 19.10 -11.50
N ILE A 112 6.04 19.25 -12.48
CA ILE A 112 6.37 19.89 -13.76
C ILE A 112 5.24 20.83 -14.15
N ARG A 113 5.61 22.07 -14.47
CA ARG A 113 4.70 23.08 -15.02
C ARG A 113 4.60 22.92 -16.53
N GLU A 114 3.46 23.29 -17.11
CA GLU A 114 3.26 23.23 -18.56
C GLU A 114 4.33 24.04 -19.32
N GLY A 115 4.83 23.47 -20.41
CA GLY A 115 5.92 24.03 -21.21
C GLY A 115 7.28 24.04 -20.51
N LYS A 116 7.43 23.37 -19.36
CA LYS A 116 8.70 23.24 -18.64
C LYS A 116 9.21 21.81 -18.68
N SER A 117 10.52 21.69 -18.50
CA SER A 117 11.20 20.41 -18.27
C SER A 117 11.63 20.32 -16.82
N SER A 118 11.63 19.11 -16.28
CA SER A 118 12.25 18.80 -14.99
C SER A 118 13.00 17.47 -15.07
N ASN A 119 14.16 17.43 -14.44
CA ASN A 119 14.91 16.21 -14.08
C ASN A 119 15.04 16.08 -12.55
N GLU A 120 14.30 16.88 -11.79
CA GLU A 120 14.39 16.92 -10.33
C GLU A 120 13.23 16.13 -9.70
N ILE A 121 13.56 15.34 -8.69
CA ILE A 121 12.60 14.65 -7.83
C ILE A 121 12.80 15.07 -6.39
N ILE A 122 11.70 15.20 -5.65
CA ILE A 122 11.70 15.42 -4.21
C ILE A 122 11.47 14.06 -3.55
N THR A 123 12.36 13.62 -2.67
CA THR A 123 12.21 12.31 -2.01
C THR A 123 10.97 12.27 -1.13
N ILE A 124 10.30 11.12 -1.05
CA ILE A 124 9.22 10.94 -0.06
C ILE A 124 9.83 10.76 1.33
N SER A 125 10.93 10.02 1.43
CA SER A 125 11.65 9.84 2.68
C SER A 125 12.33 11.15 3.14
N PRO A 126 12.23 11.48 4.44
CA PRO A 126 12.95 12.59 5.02
C PRO A 126 14.42 12.23 5.34
N TYR A 127 15.30 13.23 5.22
CA TYR A 127 16.73 13.15 5.49
C TYR A 127 17.13 14.19 6.52
N VAL A 128 18.09 13.84 7.37
CA VAL A 128 18.91 14.84 8.06
C VAL A 128 20.03 15.21 7.10
N GLN A 129 20.12 16.50 6.77
CA GLN A 129 21.09 17.05 5.82
C GLN A 129 22.00 18.02 6.56
N VAL A 130 23.31 17.90 6.37
CA VAL A 130 24.30 18.70 7.10
C VAL A 130 25.26 19.30 6.09
N TRP A 131 25.34 20.62 6.08
CA TRP A 131 26.34 21.38 5.33
C TRP A 131 27.32 21.98 6.31
N ILE A 132 28.60 21.81 6.04
CA ILE A 132 29.69 22.28 6.88
C ILE A 132 30.54 23.16 6.00
N GLU A 133 30.61 24.44 6.34
CA GLU A 133 31.47 25.42 5.68
C GLU A 133 32.57 25.80 6.67
N ASP A 134 33.78 25.35 6.37
CA ASP A 134 35.02 25.78 7.00
C ASP A 134 35.82 26.60 5.98
N SER A 135 36.77 27.40 6.48
CA SER A 135 37.68 28.29 5.76
C SER A 135 38.32 27.66 4.50
N ASN A 136 38.44 26.34 4.46
CA ASN A 136 39.07 25.58 3.37
C ASN A 136 38.19 24.49 2.73
N GLN A 137 37.00 24.18 3.26
CA GLN A 137 36.22 23.02 2.84
C GLN A 137 34.71 23.24 2.94
N HIS A 138 33.99 22.74 1.94
CA HIS A 138 32.54 22.56 1.97
C HIS A 138 32.25 21.06 2.01
N LEU A 139 31.73 20.57 3.13
CA LEU A 139 31.34 19.17 3.29
C LEU A 139 29.82 19.06 3.33
N TYR A 140 29.29 18.03 2.68
CA TYR A 140 27.87 17.68 2.70
C TYR A 140 27.70 16.24 3.19
N TYR A 141 26.76 16.05 4.11
CA TYR A 141 26.38 14.76 4.63
C TYR A 141 24.87 14.65 4.68
N ASP A 142 24.33 13.50 4.29
CA ASP A 142 22.93 13.17 4.54
C ASP A 142 22.74 11.74 5.02
N GLU A 143 21.66 11.55 5.78
CA GLU A 143 21.21 10.24 6.23
C GLU A 143 19.68 10.22 6.26
N GLU A 144 19.08 9.16 5.70
CA GLU A 144 17.64 8.96 5.75
C GLU A 144 17.21 8.69 7.19
N CYS A 145 16.32 9.52 7.73
CA CYS A 145 15.86 9.38 9.10
C CYS A 145 14.46 9.97 9.26
N SER A 146 13.55 9.21 9.85
CA SER A 146 12.22 9.71 10.23
C SER A 146 12.18 10.00 11.74
N PHE A 147 11.57 11.12 12.11
CA PHE A 147 11.31 11.48 13.49
C PHE A 147 9.80 11.51 13.73
N SER A 148 9.33 10.71 14.68
CA SER A 148 7.91 10.62 15.02
C SER A 148 7.69 10.61 16.53
N PRO A 149 6.65 11.29 17.05
CA PRO A 149 6.32 11.22 18.47
C PRO A 149 5.83 9.81 18.88
N TYR A 150 5.46 8.97 17.91
CA TYR A 150 4.90 7.64 18.14
C TYR A 150 5.96 6.53 18.17
N MET A 151 7.23 6.85 17.96
CA MET A 151 8.32 5.87 18.01
C MET A 151 9.49 6.32 18.85
N ARG A 152 10.37 5.37 19.18
CA ARG A 152 11.65 5.69 19.79
C ARG A 152 12.63 6.16 18.72
N ASN A 153 12.69 7.48 18.55
CA ASN A 153 13.65 8.12 17.66
C ASN A 153 15.09 7.90 18.15
N ARG A 154 15.97 7.57 17.20
CA ARG A 154 17.42 7.44 17.42
C ARG A 154 18.11 7.96 16.18
N PHE A 155 18.94 8.98 16.34
CA PHE A 155 19.81 9.48 15.29
C PHE A 155 21.12 9.94 15.94
N SER A 156 22.23 9.52 15.36
CA SER A 156 23.57 9.90 15.80
C SER A 156 24.53 9.80 14.63
N ALA A 157 24.99 10.94 14.14
CA ALA A 157 26.01 11.02 13.09
C ALA A 157 27.36 11.45 13.70
N ASN A 158 28.45 10.87 13.20
CA ASN A 158 29.81 11.30 13.50
C ASN A 158 30.51 11.61 12.19
N ILE A 159 30.63 12.90 11.87
CA ILE A 159 31.12 13.40 10.59
C ILE A 159 32.56 13.90 10.80
N PRO A 160 33.56 13.35 10.08
CA PRO A 160 34.93 13.87 10.14
C PRO A 160 35.01 15.25 9.46
N VAL A 161 35.62 16.23 10.13
CA VAL A 161 35.86 17.58 9.63
C VAL A 161 37.30 17.96 9.97
N GLY A 162 38.19 17.92 8.98
CA GLY A 162 39.63 18.01 9.22
C GLY A 162 40.12 16.90 10.16
N ASP A 163 40.82 17.28 11.22
CA ASP A 163 41.30 16.36 12.29
C ASP A 163 40.27 16.13 13.41
N SER A 164 39.18 16.91 13.40
CA SER A 164 38.11 16.90 14.39
C SER A 164 36.90 16.07 13.92
N LYS A 165 35.98 15.77 14.84
CA LYS A 165 34.72 15.08 14.53
C LYS A 165 33.54 15.89 15.00
N LEU A 166 32.67 16.23 14.06
CA LEU A 166 31.35 16.79 14.33
C LEU A 166 30.41 15.65 14.75
N LYS A 167 29.87 15.72 15.96
CA LYS A 167 28.84 14.77 16.41
C LYS A 167 27.49 15.46 16.43
N ILE A 168 26.49 14.84 15.82
CA ILE A 168 25.11 15.33 15.82
C ILE A 168 24.24 14.22 16.39
N ARG A 169 23.49 14.53 17.45
CA ARG A 169 22.63 13.58 18.14
C ARG A 169 21.21 14.12 18.21
N TYR A 170 20.23 13.26 17.94
CA TYR A 170 18.84 13.58 18.23
C TYR A 170 18.63 13.72 19.74
N LYS A 171 17.96 14.80 20.16
CA LYS A 171 17.59 15.05 21.55
C LYS A 171 16.10 14.80 21.80
N LYS A 172 15.23 15.53 21.10
CA LYS A 172 13.76 15.42 21.22
C LYS A 172 13.04 16.13 20.08
N ILE A 173 11.75 15.86 19.92
CA ILE A 173 10.83 16.63 19.06
C ILE A 173 10.08 17.64 19.94
N VAL A 174 9.98 18.91 19.50
CA VAL A 174 9.20 19.97 20.16
C VAL A 174 8.45 20.77 19.08
N SER A 175 7.12 20.77 19.13
CA SER A 175 6.27 21.65 18.30
C SER A 175 6.66 21.71 16.81
N ASN A 176 6.86 20.55 16.18
CA ASN A 176 7.29 20.35 14.78
C ASN A 176 8.76 20.67 14.45
N ALA A 177 9.58 20.97 15.46
CA ALA A 177 11.03 20.99 15.32
C ALA A 177 11.67 19.73 15.90
N VAL A 178 12.69 19.24 15.23
CA VAL A 178 13.62 18.23 15.75
C VAL A 178 14.79 18.97 16.39
N LEU A 179 14.99 18.73 17.68
CA LEU A 179 16.09 19.32 18.42
C LEU A 179 17.30 18.39 18.35
N PHE A 180 18.38 18.89 17.77
CA PHE A 180 19.67 18.22 17.70
C PHE A 180 20.65 18.82 18.70
N GLU A 181 21.46 17.96 19.29
CA GLU A 181 22.67 18.32 20.02
C GLU A 181 23.86 18.18 19.08
N VAL A 182 24.59 19.28 18.91
CA VAL A 182 25.72 19.43 17.99
C VAL A 182 26.96 19.66 18.82
N GLU A 183 27.90 18.74 18.74
CA GLU A 183 29.18 18.78 19.45
C GLU A 183 30.31 18.88 18.44
N TYR A 184 31.09 19.96 18.50
CA TYR A 184 32.27 20.15 17.67
C TYR A 184 33.41 20.74 18.51
N GLU A 185 34.57 20.10 18.47
CA GLU A 185 35.78 20.52 19.22
C GLU A 185 35.55 20.79 20.72
N GLY A 186 34.70 19.99 21.35
CA GLY A 186 34.37 20.11 22.77
C GLY A 186 33.32 21.19 23.09
N THR A 187 32.83 21.93 22.09
CA THR A 187 31.71 22.87 22.25
C THR A 187 30.41 22.20 21.86
N GLU A 188 29.42 22.25 22.77
CA GLU A 188 28.08 21.71 22.54
C GLU A 188 27.07 22.84 22.32
N ARG A 189 26.19 22.67 21.32
CA ARG A 189 25.07 23.56 21.01
C ARG A 189 23.81 22.76 20.70
N GLU A 190 22.66 23.34 21.03
CA GLU A 190 21.37 22.80 20.64
C GLU A 190 20.83 23.57 19.44
N VAL A 191 20.37 22.83 18.42
CA VAL A 191 19.82 23.40 17.19
C VAL A 191 18.44 22.82 16.97
N ALA A 192 17.45 23.70 16.87
CA ALA A 192 16.08 23.32 16.54
C ALA A 192 15.90 23.41 15.02
N VAL A 193 15.57 22.29 14.38
CA VAL A 193 15.42 22.21 12.93
C VAL A 193 13.96 21.89 12.61
N PHE A 194 13.32 22.76 11.85
CA PHE A 194 11.95 22.57 11.39
C PHE A 194 11.93 21.77 10.09
N GLY A 195 11.05 20.78 10.00
CA GLY A 195 10.95 19.96 8.80
C GLY A 195 10.13 18.70 8.99
N ALA A 196 9.75 18.07 7.87
CA ALA A 196 9.07 16.78 7.85
C ALA A 196 9.21 16.13 6.47
N SER A 197 8.74 14.88 6.37
CA SER A 197 8.55 14.20 5.08
C SER A 197 7.66 15.03 4.16
N GLY A 198 8.09 15.20 2.92
CA GLY A 198 7.42 16.00 1.89
C GLY A 198 7.76 17.50 1.91
N MET A 199 8.46 17.99 2.92
CA MET A 199 8.92 19.39 2.98
C MET A 199 10.39 19.48 2.58
N ILE A 200 10.71 20.41 1.68
CA ILE A 200 12.12 20.75 1.39
C ILE A 200 12.70 21.39 2.65
N SER A 201 13.86 20.89 3.06
CA SER A 201 14.54 21.35 4.26
C SER A 201 14.91 22.84 4.18
N GLU A 202 14.54 23.62 5.20
CA GLU A 202 15.10 24.95 5.47
C GLU A 202 16.18 24.81 6.56
N PRO A 203 17.48 24.88 6.22
CA PRO A 203 18.54 24.59 7.18
C PRO A 203 18.59 25.62 8.31
N SER A 204 18.76 25.12 9.54
CA SER A 204 19.09 25.95 10.70
C SER A 204 20.60 26.02 10.87
N GLU A 205 21.12 27.23 11.05
CA GLU A 205 22.56 27.46 11.09
C GLU A 205 23.07 27.61 12.53
N VAL A 206 24.25 27.06 12.79
CA VAL A 206 25.01 27.27 14.03
C VAL A 206 26.48 27.49 13.67
N ILE A 207 27.12 28.45 14.32
CA ILE A 207 28.54 28.72 14.16
C ILE A 207 29.26 28.23 15.42
N ILE A 208 30.26 27.37 15.25
CA ILE A 208 31.10 26.84 16.32
C ILE A 208 32.56 26.98 15.87
N ASN A 209 33.38 27.71 16.64
CA ASN A 209 34.81 27.92 16.35
C ASN A 209 35.08 28.31 14.88
N ASP A 210 34.42 29.35 14.39
CA ASP A 210 34.49 29.85 13.01
C ASP A 210 34.05 28.86 11.90
N THR A 211 33.59 27.66 12.27
CA THR A 211 32.97 26.71 11.36
C THR A 211 31.47 26.93 11.33
N LYS A 212 30.91 27.18 10.14
CA LYS A 212 29.47 27.31 9.94
C LYS A 212 28.88 25.94 9.64
N ILE A 213 27.93 25.51 10.46
CA ILE A 213 27.25 24.22 10.36
C ILE A 213 25.77 24.50 10.13
N SER A 214 25.26 24.11 8.97
CA SER A 214 23.83 24.20 8.65
C SER A 214 23.21 22.81 8.71
N ILE A 215 22.15 22.66 9.50
CA ILE A 215 21.45 21.39 9.70
C ILE A 215 20.03 21.52 9.18
N GLY A 216 19.68 20.67 8.24
CA GLY A 216 18.39 20.54 7.62
C GLY A 216 17.69 19.25 7.98
N TYR A 217 16.36 19.29 8.00
CA TYR A 217 15.52 18.10 8.14
C TYR A 217 14.37 18.17 7.15
N GLY A 218 14.16 17.11 6.37
CA GLY A 218 13.05 17.05 5.41
C GLY A 218 13.41 16.25 4.16
N SER A 219 12.51 16.28 3.19
CA SER A 219 12.77 15.73 1.86
C SER A 219 13.93 16.47 1.18
N LYS A 220 14.74 15.73 0.43
CA LYS A 220 15.81 16.30 -0.39
C LYS A 220 15.44 16.28 -1.86
N THR A 221 16.05 17.17 -2.63
CA THR A 221 15.96 17.17 -4.08
C THR A 221 17.06 16.28 -4.65
N MET A 222 16.72 15.46 -5.64
CA MET A 222 17.65 14.61 -6.37
C MET A 222 17.44 14.82 -7.87
N GLU A 223 18.53 14.84 -8.63
CA GLU A 223 18.47 14.85 -10.09
C GLU A 223 18.51 13.42 -10.64
N ILE A 224 17.73 13.19 -11.70
CA ILE A 224 17.73 11.93 -12.47
C ILE A 224 18.42 12.16 -13.83
N PRO A 225 18.90 11.10 -14.52
CA PRO A 225 19.81 11.24 -15.67
C PRO A 225 19.14 11.65 -16.98
N PHE A 226 17.83 11.93 -16.99
CA PHE A 226 17.05 12.41 -18.12
C PHE A 226 16.02 13.41 -17.63
N SER A 227 15.40 14.15 -18.54
CA SER A 227 14.36 15.13 -18.17
C SER A 227 13.02 14.76 -18.81
N LEU A 228 11.93 15.14 -18.15
CA LEU A 228 10.58 15.10 -18.70
C LEU A 228 10.15 16.53 -19.02
N HIS A 229 9.79 16.78 -20.27
CA HIS A 229 9.17 18.02 -20.69
C HIS A 229 7.65 17.87 -20.72
N LEU A 230 6.90 18.67 -19.96
CA LEU A 230 5.44 18.65 -19.97
C LEU A 230 4.92 19.53 -21.11
N LEU A 231 4.30 18.90 -22.11
CA LEU A 231 3.65 19.61 -23.21
C LEU A 231 2.30 20.19 -22.76
N ASP A 232 1.47 19.35 -22.17
CA ASP A 232 0.10 19.69 -21.80
C ASP A 232 -0.35 18.82 -20.62
N PHE A 233 -1.03 19.45 -19.66
CA PHE A 233 -1.76 18.74 -18.61
C PHE A 233 -3.26 18.88 -18.88
N SER A 234 -3.94 17.74 -19.00
CA SER A 234 -5.38 17.70 -19.24
C SER A 234 -6.11 17.06 -18.05
N LEU A 235 -7.17 17.73 -17.62
CA LEU A 235 -8.06 17.29 -16.56
C LEU A 235 -9.49 17.17 -17.09
N GLU A 236 -10.01 15.95 -17.11
CA GLU A 236 -11.42 15.70 -17.37
C GLU A 236 -12.20 15.69 -16.04
N ARG A 237 -13.44 16.16 -16.10
CA ARG A 237 -14.35 16.19 -14.95
C ARG A 237 -15.62 15.43 -15.24
N TYR A 238 -16.25 14.94 -14.18
CA TYR A 238 -17.60 14.41 -14.30
C TYR A 238 -18.56 15.53 -14.76
N PRO A 239 -19.45 15.25 -15.73
CA PRO A 239 -20.45 16.24 -16.18
C PRO A 239 -21.23 16.82 -15.00
N GLY A 240 -21.27 18.15 -14.90
CA GLY A 240 -21.98 18.87 -13.83
C GLY A 240 -21.31 18.87 -12.46
N SER A 241 -20.03 18.47 -12.36
CA SER A 241 -19.24 18.53 -11.13
C SER A 241 -17.86 19.15 -11.37
N MET A 242 -17.25 19.71 -10.31
CA MET A 242 -15.84 20.09 -10.30
C MET A 242 -14.90 18.92 -10.00
N SER A 243 -15.44 17.73 -9.70
CA SER A 243 -14.66 16.54 -9.36
C SER A 243 -13.89 16.00 -10.58
N PRO A 244 -12.58 15.76 -10.44
CA PRO A 244 -11.77 15.17 -11.51
C PRO A 244 -12.23 13.73 -11.79
N SER A 245 -12.40 13.38 -13.07
CA SER A 245 -12.69 12.02 -13.54
C SER A 245 -11.43 11.33 -14.09
N SER A 246 -10.57 12.09 -14.75
CA SER A 246 -9.28 11.62 -15.25
C SER A 246 -8.32 12.81 -15.32
N PHE A 247 -7.04 12.57 -15.08
CA PHE A 247 -5.98 13.54 -15.32
C PHE A 247 -4.84 12.85 -16.07
N LYS A 248 -4.24 13.60 -16.99
CA LYS A 248 -3.34 13.10 -18.02
C LYS A 248 -2.23 14.13 -18.25
N SER A 249 -1.01 13.64 -18.42
CA SER A 249 0.15 14.46 -18.78
C SER A 249 0.73 13.98 -20.10
N ASP A 250 0.76 14.84 -21.11
CA ASP A 250 1.51 14.61 -22.33
C ASP A 250 2.93 15.12 -22.13
N VAL A 251 3.90 14.21 -22.16
CA VAL A 251 5.31 14.51 -21.87
C VAL A 251 6.22 14.09 -23.01
N ILE A 252 7.40 14.71 -23.10
CA ILE A 252 8.52 14.21 -23.90
C ILE A 252 9.62 13.79 -22.95
N VAL A 253 10.04 12.54 -23.04
CA VAL A 253 11.24 12.05 -22.37
C VAL A 253 12.44 12.51 -23.18
N ILE A 254 13.33 13.29 -22.56
CA ILE A 254 14.52 13.83 -23.20
C ILE A 254 15.74 13.25 -22.48
N ASP A 255 16.44 12.36 -23.16
CA ASP A 255 17.70 11.76 -22.69
C ASP A 255 18.83 12.14 -23.67
N LYS A 256 19.69 13.06 -23.22
CA LYS A 256 20.80 13.58 -24.03
C LYS A 256 21.92 12.57 -24.21
N ALA A 257 22.09 11.62 -23.28
CA ALA A 257 23.15 10.63 -23.37
C ALA A 257 22.87 9.62 -24.49
N GLU A 258 21.59 9.26 -24.66
CA GLU A 258 21.12 8.33 -25.70
C GLU A 258 20.60 9.04 -26.96
N ASN A 259 20.67 10.38 -27.00
CA ASN A 259 20.09 11.21 -28.07
C ASN A 259 18.62 10.83 -28.37
N LEU A 260 17.83 10.67 -27.30
CA LEU A 260 16.44 10.22 -27.35
C LEU A 260 15.48 11.35 -26.99
N GLU A 261 14.49 11.55 -27.85
CA GLU A 261 13.28 12.32 -27.57
C GLU A 261 12.06 11.42 -27.82
N MET A 262 11.38 11.02 -26.75
CA MET A 262 10.26 10.08 -26.83
C MET A 262 8.99 10.73 -26.27
N PRO A 263 7.99 11.07 -27.11
CA PRO A 263 6.69 11.49 -26.63
C PRO A 263 6.00 10.32 -25.92
N TYR A 264 5.39 10.61 -24.77
CA TYR A 264 4.68 9.64 -23.97
C TYR A 264 3.53 10.31 -23.23
N GLN A 265 2.48 9.55 -22.96
CA GLN A 265 1.29 10.03 -22.28
C GLN A 265 1.11 9.30 -20.95
N ILE A 266 1.23 10.01 -19.83
CA ILE A 266 1.07 9.44 -18.49
C ILE A 266 -0.35 9.72 -17.99
N PHE A 267 -1.06 8.67 -17.56
CA PHE A 267 -2.40 8.79 -16.97
C PHE A 267 -2.71 7.55 -16.11
N MET A 268 -3.92 7.48 -15.56
CA MET A 268 -4.34 6.34 -14.73
C MET A 268 -4.15 5.01 -15.49
N ASN A 269 -3.38 4.09 -14.90
CA ASN A 269 -3.00 2.79 -15.47
C ASN A 269 -2.08 2.83 -16.71
N ASN A 270 -1.58 4.00 -17.14
CA ASN A 270 -0.54 4.10 -18.16
C ASN A 270 0.72 4.77 -17.60
N VAL A 271 1.68 3.94 -17.22
CA VAL A 271 2.86 4.30 -16.44
C VAL A 271 4.06 4.40 -17.36
N LEU A 272 4.72 5.57 -17.38
CA LEU A 272 5.98 5.71 -18.09
C LEU A 272 7.06 4.92 -17.35
N ASN A 273 7.68 3.96 -18.03
CA ASN A 273 8.82 3.21 -17.51
C ASN A 273 10.05 3.50 -18.38
N TYR A 274 11.04 4.22 -17.85
CA TYR A 274 12.25 4.61 -18.57
C TYR A 274 13.45 4.69 -17.62
N GLY A 275 14.64 4.24 -18.06
CA GLY A 275 15.86 4.35 -17.25
C GLY A 275 15.85 3.64 -15.89
N GLY A 276 14.91 2.72 -15.64
CA GLY A 276 14.71 2.10 -14.31
C GLY A 276 13.74 2.86 -13.40
N TYR A 277 13.23 4.01 -13.86
CA TYR A 277 12.23 4.83 -13.19
C TYR A 277 10.84 4.53 -13.72
N ARG A 278 9.85 4.63 -12.83
CA ARG A 278 8.44 4.48 -13.14
C ARG A 278 7.71 5.75 -12.70
N PHE A 279 7.06 6.43 -13.62
CA PHE A 279 6.32 7.66 -13.36
C PHE A 279 4.82 7.39 -13.43
N PHE A 280 4.15 7.66 -12.33
CA PHE A 280 2.71 7.49 -12.17
C PHE A 280 2.08 8.87 -12.06
N GLN A 281 0.98 9.06 -12.76
CA GLN A 281 0.16 10.24 -12.56
C GLN A 281 -0.44 10.17 -11.14
N SER A 282 -0.05 11.09 -10.25
CA SER A 282 -0.41 11.07 -8.82
C SER A 282 -1.38 12.18 -8.43
N SER A 283 -1.06 13.42 -8.84
CA SER A 283 -1.87 14.60 -8.56
C SER A 283 -1.61 15.70 -9.60
N TYR A 284 -2.05 16.92 -9.34
CA TYR A 284 -1.89 18.09 -10.19
C TYR A 284 -1.89 19.37 -9.35
N ASP A 285 -1.38 20.46 -9.94
CA ASP A 285 -1.37 21.76 -9.28
C ASP A 285 -2.79 22.32 -9.19
N LYS A 286 -3.10 23.04 -8.09
CA LYS A 286 -4.46 23.58 -7.86
C LYS A 286 -4.92 24.58 -8.93
N ASP A 287 -4.00 25.18 -9.66
CA ASP A 287 -4.28 26.09 -10.77
C ASP A 287 -4.36 25.36 -12.13
N GLU A 288 -4.31 24.03 -12.13
CA GLU A 288 -4.46 23.13 -13.29
C GLU A 288 -3.38 23.30 -14.37
N LYS A 289 -2.24 23.93 -14.04
CA LYS A 289 -1.15 24.21 -14.99
C LYS A 289 0.13 23.42 -14.73
N GLY A 290 0.00 22.32 -14.01
CA GLY A 290 1.12 21.49 -13.64
C GLY A 290 0.69 20.10 -13.20
N THR A 291 1.60 19.17 -13.42
CA THR A 291 1.43 17.76 -13.09
C THR A 291 2.28 17.39 -11.88
N VAL A 292 1.77 16.49 -11.06
CA VAL A 292 2.50 15.87 -9.96
C VAL A 292 2.62 14.38 -10.25
N LEU A 293 3.82 13.93 -10.57
CA LEU A 293 4.14 12.55 -10.86
C LEU A 293 4.76 11.89 -9.63
N SER A 294 4.26 10.72 -9.25
CA SER A 294 4.97 9.84 -8.32
C SER A 294 6.03 9.06 -9.08
N VAL A 295 7.25 9.01 -8.53
CA VAL A 295 8.43 8.42 -9.17
C VAL A 295 8.97 7.30 -8.30
N ASN A 296 9.05 6.10 -8.86
CA ASN A 296 9.66 4.94 -8.19
C ASN A 296 10.87 4.46 -8.98
N HIS A 297 12.00 4.28 -8.29
CA HIS A 297 13.20 3.66 -8.86
C HIS A 297 13.48 2.33 -8.15
N ASP A 298 12.81 1.27 -8.62
CA ASP A 298 12.93 -0.09 -8.09
C ASP A 298 12.84 -1.12 -9.21
N LYS A 299 13.82 -1.10 -10.11
CA LYS A 299 13.86 -2.03 -11.25
C LYS A 299 13.95 -3.49 -10.79
N TRP A 300 14.85 -3.78 -9.85
CA TRP A 300 15.13 -5.15 -9.43
C TRP A 300 14.04 -5.74 -8.54
N GLY A 301 13.56 -5.01 -7.54
CA GLY A 301 12.48 -5.47 -6.67
C GLY A 301 11.18 -5.68 -7.45
N THR A 302 10.87 -4.79 -8.40
CA THR A 302 9.74 -4.97 -9.33
C THR A 302 9.89 -6.24 -10.15
N ILE A 303 11.03 -6.47 -10.81
CA ILE A 303 11.25 -7.67 -11.64
C ILE A 303 11.11 -8.95 -10.80
N ILE A 304 11.75 -8.99 -9.63
CA ILE A 304 11.71 -10.17 -8.74
C ILE A 304 10.27 -10.44 -8.29
N THR A 305 9.53 -9.41 -7.88
CA THR A 305 8.15 -9.55 -7.43
C THR A 305 7.23 -10.03 -8.57
N TYR A 306 7.43 -9.53 -9.80
CA TYR A 306 6.66 -9.96 -10.97
C TYR A 306 6.94 -11.43 -11.33
N ILE A 307 8.20 -11.88 -11.24
CA ILE A 307 8.54 -13.31 -11.35
C ILE A 307 7.80 -14.11 -10.27
N GLY A 308 7.78 -13.60 -9.03
CA GLY A 308 7.01 -14.19 -7.93
C GLY A 308 5.52 -14.32 -8.23
N TYR A 309 4.88 -13.27 -8.74
CA TYR A 309 3.46 -13.31 -9.14
C TYR A 309 3.19 -14.24 -10.32
N PHE A 310 4.11 -14.33 -11.28
CA PHE A 310 4.04 -15.32 -12.35
C PHE A 310 4.09 -16.75 -11.80
N ILE A 311 5.04 -17.05 -10.91
CA ILE A 311 5.15 -18.35 -10.23
C ILE A 311 3.89 -18.64 -9.40
N LEU A 312 3.32 -17.63 -8.72
CA LEU A 312 2.08 -17.77 -7.95
C LEU A 312 0.93 -18.19 -8.85
N THR A 313 0.74 -17.45 -9.95
CA THR A 313 -0.31 -17.70 -10.94
C THR A 313 -0.16 -19.09 -11.56
N LEU A 314 1.07 -19.48 -11.90
CA LEU A 314 1.39 -20.81 -12.41
C LEU A 314 1.08 -21.89 -11.36
N GLY A 315 1.45 -21.69 -10.11
CA GLY A 315 1.16 -22.61 -9.00
C GLY A 315 -0.34 -22.81 -8.76
N LEU A 316 -1.11 -21.72 -8.78
CA LEU A 316 -2.58 -21.75 -8.70
C LEU A 316 -3.19 -22.47 -9.90
N SER A 317 -2.72 -22.19 -11.12
CA SER A 317 -3.19 -22.83 -12.35
C SER A 317 -2.92 -24.34 -12.36
N LEU A 318 -1.71 -24.76 -11.98
CA LEU A 318 -1.34 -26.17 -11.85
C LEU A 318 -2.16 -26.92 -10.79
N ASN A 319 -2.79 -26.21 -9.85
CA ASN A 319 -3.62 -26.82 -8.81
C ASN A 319 -4.91 -27.44 -9.38
N PHE A 320 -5.45 -26.87 -10.46
CA PHE A 320 -6.63 -27.40 -11.16
C PHE A 320 -6.33 -28.75 -11.84
N PHE A 321 -5.13 -28.89 -12.40
CA PHE A 321 -4.70 -30.08 -13.12
C PHE A 321 -4.17 -31.20 -12.20
N SER A 322 -3.75 -30.87 -10.98
CA SER A 322 -3.20 -31.85 -10.04
C SER A 322 -4.29 -32.83 -9.53
N PRO A 323 -4.12 -34.16 -9.74
CA PRO A 323 -5.08 -35.16 -9.29
C PRO A 323 -5.15 -35.32 -7.77
N SER A 324 -4.11 -34.87 -7.06
CA SER A 324 -4.02 -34.89 -5.59
C SER A 324 -4.28 -33.53 -4.95
N SER A 325 -4.83 -32.55 -5.70
CA SER A 325 -5.14 -31.25 -5.11
C SER A 325 -6.24 -31.33 -4.05
N ARG A 326 -6.16 -30.44 -3.05
CA ARG A 326 -7.24 -30.26 -2.07
C ARG A 326 -8.53 -29.84 -2.76
N PHE A 327 -8.44 -29.04 -3.83
CA PHE A 327 -9.61 -28.66 -4.63
C PHE A 327 -10.34 -29.89 -5.19
N ARG A 328 -9.62 -30.82 -5.84
CA ARG A 328 -10.22 -32.05 -6.36
C ARG A 328 -10.75 -32.96 -5.26
N THR A 329 -10.07 -33.00 -4.11
CA THR A 329 -10.54 -33.71 -2.92
C THR A 329 -11.84 -33.10 -2.37
N LEU A 330 -11.92 -31.78 -2.27
CA LEU A 330 -13.10 -31.07 -1.79
C LEU A 330 -14.26 -31.19 -2.78
N ALA A 331 -14.01 -31.10 -4.09
CA ALA A 331 -15.00 -31.33 -5.12
C ALA A 331 -15.56 -32.76 -5.07
N ARG A 332 -14.71 -33.78 -4.86
CA ARG A 332 -15.14 -35.17 -4.63
C ARG A 332 -15.94 -35.33 -3.34
N ASN A 333 -15.57 -34.63 -2.27
CA ASN A 333 -16.32 -34.68 -1.01
C ASN A 333 -17.67 -33.98 -1.13
N ALA A 334 -17.73 -32.83 -1.81
CA ALA A 334 -18.97 -32.12 -2.11
C ALA A 334 -19.90 -32.97 -2.99
N SER A 335 -19.37 -33.64 -4.03
CA SER A 335 -20.15 -34.57 -4.84
C SER A 335 -20.65 -35.76 -4.02
N ARG A 336 -19.82 -36.34 -3.14
CA ARG A 336 -20.23 -37.40 -2.21
C ARG A 336 -21.34 -36.96 -1.25
N ILE A 337 -21.26 -35.76 -0.70
CA ILE A 337 -22.30 -35.20 0.17
C ILE A 337 -23.60 -35.01 -0.62
N ARG A 338 -23.51 -34.47 -1.85
CA ARG A 338 -24.67 -34.34 -2.75
C ARG A 338 -25.29 -35.70 -3.09
N ASP A 339 -24.48 -36.71 -3.36
CA ASP A 339 -24.95 -38.06 -3.70
C ASP A 339 -25.52 -38.79 -2.47
N ALA A 340 -24.97 -38.56 -1.28
CA ALA A 340 -25.51 -39.04 -0.01
C ALA A 340 -26.85 -38.35 0.34
N ALA A 341 -26.95 -37.03 0.14
CA ALA A 341 -28.19 -36.29 0.29
C ALA A 341 -29.27 -36.77 -0.70
N LYS A 342 -28.89 -37.10 -1.93
CA LYS A 342 -29.79 -37.72 -2.92
C LYS A 342 -30.25 -39.12 -2.51
N LYS A 343 -29.37 -39.96 -1.92
CA LYS A 343 -29.74 -41.31 -1.42
C LYS A 343 -30.63 -41.26 -0.17
N ASN A 344 -30.48 -40.24 0.67
CA ASN A 344 -31.31 -40.02 1.87
C ASN A 344 -32.51 -39.09 1.62
N THR A 345 -32.92 -38.89 0.36
CA THR A 345 -34.09 -38.08 -0.01
C THR A 345 -35.37 -38.56 0.67
N ALA A 346 -35.56 -39.87 0.82
CA ALA A 346 -36.70 -40.42 1.57
C ALA A 346 -36.70 -39.99 3.06
N THR A 347 -35.53 -39.89 3.70
CA THR A 347 -35.38 -39.46 5.10
C THR A 347 -35.57 -37.95 5.25
N LEU A 348 -35.12 -37.16 4.28
CA LEU A 348 -35.35 -35.71 4.22
C LEU A 348 -36.82 -35.37 3.95
N ILE A 349 -37.50 -36.12 3.08
CA ILE A 349 -38.94 -36.01 2.84
C ILE A 349 -39.71 -36.41 4.11
N LEU A 350 -39.29 -37.47 4.81
CA LEU A 350 -39.88 -37.89 6.07
C LEU A 350 -39.69 -36.85 7.19
N MET A 351 -38.49 -36.24 7.32
CA MET A 351 -38.27 -35.12 8.25
C MET A 351 -39.07 -33.86 7.86
N GLY A 352 -39.24 -33.59 6.57
CA GLY A 352 -40.09 -32.50 6.07
C GLY A 352 -41.57 -32.73 6.40
N LEU A 353 -42.05 -33.96 6.27
CA LEU A 353 -43.41 -34.37 6.65
C LEU A 353 -43.63 -34.28 8.16
N VAL A 354 -42.65 -34.64 8.99
CA VAL A 354 -42.73 -34.51 10.47
C VAL A 354 -42.69 -33.03 10.89
N SER A 355 -41.97 -32.18 10.17
CA SER A 355 -41.93 -30.73 10.42
C SER A 355 -43.24 -30.02 10.04
N ALA A 356 -44.02 -30.59 9.13
CA ALA A 356 -45.33 -30.07 8.73
C ALA A 356 -46.43 -30.25 9.81
N PHE A 357 -46.18 -31.03 10.87
CA PHE A 357 -47.11 -31.25 11.99
C PHE A 357 -46.84 -30.37 13.22
N SER A 358 -45.88 -29.45 13.17
CA SER A 358 -45.54 -28.59 14.31
C SER A 358 -46.05 -27.16 14.13
N VAL A 359 -47.16 -26.86 14.81
CA VAL A 359 -47.69 -25.54 15.25
C VAL A 359 -48.01 -24.50 14.16
N PRO A 360 -49.27 -24.02 14.04
CA PRO A 360 -49.57 -22.85 13.23
C PRO A 360 -49.02 -21.61 13.94
N SER A 361 -47.85 -21.12 13.52
CA SER A 361 -47.39 -19.78 13.87
C SER A 361 -48.13 -18.77 13.00
N GLN A 362 -49.11 -18.07 13.57
CA GLN A 362 -49.61 -16.84 12.96
C GLN A 362 -48.51 -15.79 13.05
N ALA A 363 -47.89 -15.51 11.90
CA ALA A 363 -47.11 -14.30 11.74
C ALA A 363 -48.08 -13.12 11.81
N GLN A 364 -47.83 -12.17 12.72
CA GLN A 364 -48.51 -10.89 12.69
C GLN A 364 -48.09 -10.19 11.40
N GLU A 365 -49.00 -10.17 10.43
CA GLU A 365 -48.80 -9.56 9.13
C GLU A 365 -48.46 -8.08 9.35
N LEU A 366 -47.30 -7.66 8.85
CA LEU A 366 -46.86 -6.26 8.78
C LEU A 366 -47.69 -5.49 7.72
N ASP A 367 -48.95 -5.87 7.50
CA ASP A 367 -49.70 -5.55 6.28
C ASP A 367 -50.59 -4.31 6.46
N GLU A 368 -50.84 -3.87 7.71
CA GLU A 368 -51.64 -2.66 7.97
C GLU A 368 -50.86 -1.35 7.78
N ALA A 369 -49.52 -1.36 7.91
CA ALA A 369 -48.71 -0.15 7.73
C ALA A 369 -48.28 0.09 6.28
N VAL A 370 -48.18 -0.97 5.47
CA VAL A 370 -47.70 -0.91 4.06
C VAL A 370 -48.86 -0.72 3.07
N ASN A 371 -50.09 -1.14 3.40
CA ASN A 371 -51.25 -1.02 2.51
C ASN A 371 -51.80 0.41 2.29
N HIS A 372 -51.23 1.42 2.94
CA HIS A 372 -51.60 2.82 2.73
C HIS A 372 -50.48 3.60 2.03
N SER A 373 -50.25 3.33 0.74
CA SER A 373 -49.95 4.35 -0.30
C SER A 373 -49.33 3.68 -1.54
N PHE A 374 -50.14 2.97 -2.33
CA PHE A 374 -49.76 2.75 -3.72
C PHE A 374 -49.82 4.09 -4.44
N ILE A 375 -48.66 4.74 -4.60
CA ILE A 375 -48.53 5.97 -5.39
C ILE A 375 -48.76 5.59 -6.86
N ASP A 376 -49.57 6.39 -7.56
CA ASP A 376 -49.81 6.19 -8.99
C ASP A 376 -48.50 6.16 -9.80
N LYS A 377 -48.41 5.25 -10.78
CA LYS A 377 -47.17 5.04 -11.55
C LYS A 377 -46.79 6.25 -12.39
N ALA A 378 -47.76 7.00 -12.92
CA ALA A 378 -47.47 8.19 -13.71
C ALA A 378 -46.96 9.31 -12.78
N HIS A 379 -47.58 9.49 -11.62
CA HIS A 379 -47.10 10.45 -10.62
C HIS A 379 -45.71 10.10 -10.10
N ALA A 380 -45.45 8.82 -9.81
CA ALA A 380 -44.13 8.35 -9.40
C ALA A 380 -43.09 8.59 -10.49
N ALA A 381 -43.43 8.38 -11.78
CA ALA A 381 -42.51 8.64 -12.89
C ALA A 381 -42.13 10.14 -12.98
N GLU A 382 -43.09 11.06 -12.79
CA GLU A 382 -42.79 12.49 -12.74
C GLU A 382 -41.88 12.84 -11.55
N PHE A 383 -42.22 12.37 -10.34
CA PHE A 383 -41.39 12.59 -9.15
C PHE A 383 -39.99 12.00 -9.29
N SER A 384 -39.87 10.84 -9.94
CA SER A 384 -38.61 10.14 -10.18
C SER A 384 -37.61 10.98 -11.00
N SER A 385 -38.12 11.88 -11.85
CA SER A 385 -37.33 12.76 -12.71
C SER A 385 -36.80 14.02 -12.01
N LEU A 386 -37.30 14.30 -10.81
CA LEU A 386 -36.97 15.52 -10.07
C LEU A 386 -35.50 15.50 -9.65
N LEU A 387 -34.77 16.54 -10.03
CA LEU A 387 -33.34 16.66 -9.74
C LEU A 387 -33.13 17.06 -8.28
N VAL A 388 -32.37 16.25 -7.54
CA VAL A 388 -32.04 16.48 -6.13
C VAL A 388 -30.54 16.41 -5.91
N GLN A 389 -30.07 17.11 -4.88
CA GLN A 389 -28.67 17.05 -4.48
C GLN A 389 -28.44 15.88 -3.52
N GLY A 390 -27.56 14.96 -3.89
CA GLY A 390 -27.13 13.86 -3.04
C GLY A 390 -26.19 14.30 -1.92
N HIS A 391 -25.97 13.42 -0.95
CA HIS A 391 -25.06 13.62 0.19
C HIS A 391 -23.58 13.92 -0.21
N ASP A 392 -23.20 13.56 -1.44
CA ASP A 392 -21.89 13.77 -2.05
C ASP A 392 -21.85 15.08 -2.87
N GLY A 393 -22.89 15.91 -2.79
CA GLY A 393 -23.04 17.16 -3.52
C GLY A 393 -23.50 16.99 -4.97
N ARG A 394 -23.67 15.75 -5.47
CA ARG A 394 -24.03 15.46 -6.87
C ARG A 394 -25.53 15.69 -7.12
N ILE A 395 -25.86 16.40 -8.18
CA ILE A 395 -27.24 16.46 -8.67
C ILE A 395 -27.58 15.15 -9.38
N LYS A 396 -28.62 14.45 -8.92
CA LYS A 396 -29.10 13.20 -9.51
C LYS A 396 -30.64 13.17 -9.48
N PRO A 397 -31.31 12.43 -10.39
CA PRO A 397 -32.76 12.28 -10.30
C PRO A 397 -33.14 11.55 -9.01
N MET A 398 -34.32 11.85 -8.49
CA MET A 398 -34.86 11.25 -7.27
C MET A 398 -34.86 9.72 -7.34
N ASN A 399 -35.09 9.14 -8.51
CA ASN A 399 -35.03 7.68 -8.72
C ASN A 399 -33.68 7.07 -8.32
N THR A 400 -32.59 7.78 -8.61
CA THR A 400 -31.22 7.29 -8.44
C THR A 400 -30.88 7.37 -6.97
N LEU A 401 -31.28 8.46 -6.31
CA LEU A 401 -31.14 8.62 -4.86
C LEU A 401 -31.94 7.54 -4.11
N SER A 402 -33.22 7.35 -4.46
CA SER A 402 -34.10 6.32 -3.90
C SER A 402 -33.51 4.92 -4.06
N SER A 403 -33.05 4.57 -5.27
CA SER A 403 -32.44 3.27 -5.56
C SER A 403 -31.14 3.04 -4.80
N GLU A 404 -30.30 4.07 -4.67
CA GLU A 404 -29.07 4.01 -3.86
C GLU A 404 -29.38 3.75 -2.39
N ILE A 405 -30.36 4.44 -1.81
CA ILE A 405 -30.79 4.25 -0.41
C ILE A 405 -31.34 2.84 -0.22
N LEU A 406 -32.26 2.41 -1.08
CA LEU A 406 -32.87 1.08 -1.01
C LEU A 406 -31.83 -0.04 -1.09
N ARG A 407 -30.86 0.08 -2.00
CA ARG A 407 -29.77 -0.91 -2.13
C ARG A 407 -28.80 -0.89 -0.95
N LYS A 408 -28.55 0.28 -0.34
CA LYS A 408 -27.68 0.38 0.85
C LYS A 408 -28.34 -0.22 2.10
N ILE A 409 -29.62 0.05 2.31
CA ILE A 409 -30.36 -0.39 3.52
C ILE A 409 -30.90 -1.81 3.34
N TYR A 410 -31.65 -2.05 2.28
CA TYR A 410 -32.41 -3.30 2.05
C TYR A 410 -31.67 -4.33 1.17
N ARG A 411 -30.58 -3.93 0.52
CA ARG A 411 -29.73 -4.79 -0.34
C ARG A 411 -30.45 -5.46 -1.52
N LYS A 412 -31.63 -4.95 -1.90
CA LYS A 412 -32.41 -5.37 -3.06
C LYS A 412 -32.83 -4.16 -3.89
N ASN A 413 -33.34 -4.41 -5.09
CA ASN A 413 -33.79 -3.37 -6.04
C ASN A 413 -35.29 -3.06 -5.95
N SER A 414 -36.03 -3.83 -5.15
CA SER A 414 -37.45 -3.65 -4.89
C SER A 414 -37.77 -4.04 -3.45
N LEU A 415 -38.81 -3.43 -2.91
CA LEU A 415 -39.38 -3.73 -1.59
C LEU A 415 -40.84 -4.13 -1.81
N GLU A 416 -41.17 -5.39 -1.52
CA GLU A 416 -42.58 -5.87 -1.52
C GLU A 416 -43.37 -5.55 -2.80
N GLY A 417 -42.70 -5.60 -3.96
CA GLY A 417 -43.32 -5.34 -5.27
C GLY A 417 -43.27 -3.87 -5.72
N LEU A 418 -42.87 -2.96 -4.85
CA LEU A 418 -42.57 -1.55 -5.16
C LEU A 418 -41.14 -1.42 -5.66
N ASN A 419 -40.94 -0.62 -6.70
CA ASN A 419 -39.64 -0.25 -7.23
C ASN A 419 -39.26 1.17 -6.79
N SER A 420 -37.95 1.45 -6.83
CA SER A 420 -37.34 2.71 -6.42
C SER A 420 -37.61 3.88 -7.36
#